data_AF-A0A845ZBY4-F1
#
_entry.id   AF-A0A845ZBY4-F1
#
_cell.length_a   1.000
_cell.length_b   1.000
_cell.length_c   1.000
_cell.angle_alpha   90.00
_cell.angle_beta   90.00
_cell.angle_gamma   90.00
#
_symmetry.space_group_name_H-M   'P 1'
#
loop_
_entity.id
_entity.type
_entity.pdbx_description
1 polymer ?
#
loop_
_entity_poly.entity_id
_entity_poly.type
_entity_poly.pdbx_seq_one_letter_code
_entity_poly.pdbx_strand_id
1 'polypeptide(L)'
;MGQSIIELVDELPTDNITVKILNVLDFVVPGEWENLVGFDNTISSVTGETDPDVIESIRVRALELYEDPDQGYQTAIWIYQTLDKTDTAIAAAALADKVGDTFSWIPFLDRLTPKADTVQSVDLSIKLVGELIAHSKIHGLGFNPVDFAASVAENYHKEALMRMVALVCIDGLIPLGA
;
A
#
# COMPACT_ATOMS: atom_id res chain seq x y z
N MET A 1 -6.84 -1.61 -22.16
CA MET A 1 -5.93 -2.53 -21.46
C MET A 1 -5.35 -1.73 -20.31
N GLY A 2 -5.48 -2.20 -19.07
CA GLY A 2 -4.85 -1.52 -17.92
C GLY A 2 -3.32 -1.65 -18.00
N GLN A 3 -2.59 -0.82 -17.26
CA GLN A 3 -1.14 -0.95 -17.15
C GLN A 3 -0.79 -2.33 -16.55
N SER A 4 0.27 -2.95 -17.08
CA SER A 4 0.82 -4.18 -16.50
C SER A 4 1.50 -3.89 -15.15
N ILE A 5 1.64 -4.90 -14.28
CA ILE A 5 2.39 -4.73 -13.03
C ILE A 5 3.84 -4.31 -13.28
N ILE A 6 4.41 -4.72 -14.41
CA ILE A 6 5.76 -4.35 -14.85
C ILE A 6 5.83 -2.84 -15.07
N GLU A 7 4.94 -2.30 -15.91
CA GLU A 7 4.87 -0.86 -16.18
C GLU A 7 4.63 -0.05 -14.89
N LEU A 8 3.75 -0.53 -14.00
CA LEU A 8 3.45 0.14 -12.74
C LEU A 8 4.66 0.25 -11.82
N VAL A 9 5.51 -0.77 -11.76
CA VAL A 9 6.73 -0.78 -10.95
C VAL A 9 7.85 0.02 -11.62
N ASP A 10 7.95 -0.04 -12.95
CA ASP A 10 8.91 0.75 -13.73
C ASP A 10 8.62 2.26 -13.65
N GLU A 11 7.34 2.64 -13.54
CA GLU A 11 6.89 4.03 -13.43
C GLU A 11 6.84 4.56 -11.98
N LEU A 12 7.28 3.78 -10.98
CA LEU A 12 7.31 4.25 -9.60
C LEU A 12 8.18 5.51 -9.46
N PRO A 13 7.76 6.48 -8.62
CA PRO A 13 8.47 7.74 -8.48
C PRO A 13 9.86 7.51 -7.87
N THR A 14 10.89 8.04 -8.54
CA THR A 14 12.26 8.05 -8.02
C THR A 14 12.55 9.26 -7.16
N ASP A 15 11.83 10.37 -7.38
CA ASP A 15 12.02 11.64 -6.67
C ASP A 15 10.69 12.38 -6.47
N ASN A 16 10.04 12.17 -5.32
CA ASN A 16 8.87 12.93 -4.90
C ASN A 16 8.91 13.22 -3.38
N ILE A 17 7.90 13.93 -2.86
CA ILE A 17 7.86 14.29 -1.43
C ILE A 17 7.84 13.04 -0.54
N THR A 18 7.07 12.01 -0.89
CA THR A 18 7.00 10.75 -0.15
C THR A 18 8.37 10.06 -0.10
N VAL A 19 9.05 9.91 -1.24
CA VAL A 19 10.39 9.32 -1.32
C VAL A 19 11.39 10.12 -0.49
N LYS A 20 11.34 11.46 -0.54
CA LYS A 20 12.20 12.33 0.28
C LYS A 20 11.96 12.13 1.77
N ILE A 21 10.70 12.08 2.19
CA ILE A 21 10.33 11.85 3.58
C ILE A 21 10.85 10.49 4.06
N LEU A 22 10.64 9.42 3.27
CA LEU A 22 11.08 8.08 3.64
C LEU A 22 12.61 7.98 3.67
N ASN A 23 13.31 8.63 2.74
CA ASN A 23 14.78 8.74 2.80
C ASN A 23 15.27 9.49 4.06
N VAL A 24 14.53 10.51 4.52
CA VAL A 24 14.85 11.20 5.78
C VAL A 24 14.59 10.30 6.99
N LEU A 25 13.55 9.48 6.96
CA LEU A 25 13.29 8.51 8.03
C LEU A 25 14.36 7.41 8.06
N ASP A 26 14.82 6.94 6.90
CA ASP A 26 15.94 5.98 6.80
C ASP A 26 17.22 6.56 7.40
N PHE A 27 17.49 7.86 7.22
CA PHE A 27 18.64 8.49 7.89
C PHE A 27 18.57 8.37 9.42
N VAL A 28 17.36 8.33 9.99
CA VAL A 28 17.15 8.16 11.45
C VAL A 28 17.18 6.68 11.85
N VAL A 29 16.67 5.78 11.01
CA VAL A 29 16.66 4.33 11.23
C VAL A 29 17.25 3.63 9.99
N PRO A 30 18.59 3.56 9.87
CA PRO A 30 19.26 3.17 8.63
C PRO A 30 18.99 1.73 8.19
N GLY A 31 18.71 1.56 6.89
CA GLY A 31 18.60 0.26 6.23
C GLY A 31 17.19 -0.33 6.24
N GLU A 32 16.20 0.44 6.67
CA GLU A 32 14.79 0.02 6.69
C GLU A 32 14.04 0.48 5.43
N TRP A 33 14.64 1.37 4.63
CA TRP A 33 14.03 1.87 3.40
C TRP A 33 14.99 1.87 2.22
N GLU A 34 14.54 1.26 1.13
CA GLU A 34 15.14 1.36 -0.20
C GLU A 34 14.05 1.70 -1.23
N ASN A 35 14.30 2.72 -2.07
CA ASN A 35 13.36 3.06 -3.14
C ASN A 35 13.58 2.17 -4.37
N LEU A 36 13.12 0.93 -4.29
CA LEU A 36 13.16 -0.01 -5.41
C LEU A 36 12.23 0.45 -6.54
N VAL A 37 12.83 0.88 -7.64
CA VAL A 37 12.15 1.23 -8.89
C VAL A 37 12.71 0.36 -10.01
N GLY A 38 11.83 -0.06 -10.91
CA GLY A 38 12.17 -1.00 -11.99
C GLY A 38 11.89 -2.44 -11.60
N PHE A 39 11.16 -3.17 -12.44
CA PHE A 39 10.71 -4.53 -12.15
C PHE A 39 11.89 -5.50 -12.02
N ASP A 40 12.82 -5.47 -12.97
CA ASP A 40 14.01 -6.33 -12.97
C ASP A 40 14.95 -5.98 -11.81
N ASN A 41 15.11 -4.70 -11.50
CA ASN A 41 15.85 -4.23 -10.33
C ASN A 41 15.22 -4.72 -9.02
N THR A 42 13.90 -4.70 -8.94
CA THR A 42 13.15 -5.23 -7.78
C THR A 42 13.36 -6.74 -7.64
N ILE A 43 13.31 -7.50 -8.74
CA ILE A 43 13.62 -8.94 -8.73
C ILE A 43 15.02 -9.16 -8.17
N SER A 44 16.04 -8.52 -8.75
CA SER A 44 17.43 -8.68 -8.31
C SER A 44 17.63 -8.31 -6.86
N SER A 45 17.00 -7.23 -6.38
CA SER A 45 17.12 -6.80 -4.99
C SER A 45 16.46 -7.78 -4.00
N VAL A 46 15.31 -8.34 -4.35
CA VAL A 46 14.56 -9.24 -3.46
C VAL A 46 15.11 -10.66 -3.48
N THR A 47 15.51 -11.18 -4.64
CA THR A 47 15.95 -12.58 -4.79
C THR A 47 17.46 -12.75 -4.73
N GLY A 48 18.24 -11.68 -4.97
CA GLY A 48 19.68 -11.74 -5.16
C GLY A 48 20.10 -12.27 -6.54
N GLU A 49 19.14 -12.51 -7.44
CA GLU A 49 19.41 -13.06 -8.77
C GLU A 49 19.96 -12.01 -9.74
N THR A 50 20.91 -12.43 -10.57
CA THR A 50 21.57 -11.58 -11.58
C THR A 50 21.59 -12.22 -12.97
N ASP A 51 21.23 -13.49 -13.09
CA ASP A 51 21.09 -14.19 -14.37
C ASP A 51 19.85 -13.66 -15.14
N PRO A 52 20.03 -13.09 -16.35
CA PRO A 52 18.93 -12.54 -17.13
C PRO A 52 17.82 -13.54 -17.47
N ASP A 53 18.16 -14.81 -17.70
CA ASP A 53 17.18 -15.83 -18.06
C ASP A 53 16.31 -16.20 -16.84
N VAL A 54 16.92 -16.21 -15.64
CA VAL A 54 16.18 -16.44 -14.39
C VAL A 54 15.30 -15.24 -14.06
N ILE A 55 15.81 -14.01 -14.21
CA ILE A 55 15.03 -12.78 -14.01
C ILE A 55 13.80 -12.77 -14.93
N GLU A 56 13.97 -13.09 -16.21
CA GLU A 56 12.85 -13.14 -17.16
C GLU A 56 11.82 -14.22 -16.77
N SER A 57 12.26 -15.38 -16.27
CA SER A 57 11.35 -16.43 -15.79
C SER A 57 10.50 -15.97 -14.60
N ILE A 58 11.11 -15.22 -13.67
CA ILE A 58 10.42 -14.63 -12.52
C ILE A 58 9.45 -13.55 -13.00
N ARG A 59 9.86 -12.73 -13.97
CA ARG A 59 9.01 -11.69 -14.58
C ARG A 59 7.74 -12.28 -15.20
N VAL A 60 7.88 -13.31 -16.02
CA VAL A 60 6.74 -14.02 -16.62
C VAL A 60 5.84 -14.58 -15.53
N ARG A 61 6.41 -15.25 -14.52
CA ARG A 61 5.61 -15.81 -13.42
C ARG A 61 4.87 -14.74 -12.62
N ALA A 62 5.50 -13.60 -12.37
CA ALA A 62 4.87 -12.51 -11.65
C ALA A 62 3.72 -11.89 -12.46
N LEU A 63 3.85 -11.81 -13.79
CA LEU A 63 2.76 -11.39 -14.66
C LEU A 63 1.58 -12.37 -14.63
N GLU A 64 1.85 -13.68 -14.70
CA GLU A 64 0.81 -14.71 -14.57
C GLU A 64 0.05 -14.59 -13.24
N LEU A 65 0.77 -14.42 -12.13
CA LEU A 65 0.17 -14.24 -10.81
C LEU A 65 -0.62 -12.93 -10.71
N TYR A 66 -0.12 -11.85 -11.33
CA TYR A 66 -0.84 -10.58 -11.37
C TYR A 66 -2.12 -10.67 -12.19
N GLU A 67 -2.14 -11.42 -13.28
CA GLU A 67 -3.32 -11.59 -14.15
C GLU A 67 -4.35 -12.58 -13.59
N ASP A 68 -3.95 -13.43 -12.63
CA ASP A 68 -4.85 -14.37 -11.97
C ASP A 68 -5.80 -13.62 -11.01
N PRO A 69 -7.12 -13.59 -11.29
CA PRO A 69 -8.10 -12.87 -10.47
C PRO A 69 -8.22 -13.44 -9.06
N ASP A 70 -7.83 -14.69 -8.82
CA ASP A 70 -7.89 -15.34 -7.50
C ASP A 70 -6.77 -14.85 -6.57
N GLN A 71 -5.72 -14.20 -7.09
CA GLN A 71 -4.60 -13.67 -6.28
C GLN A 71 -4.87 -12.29 -5.67
N GLY A 72 -5.87 -11.55 -6.15
CA GLY A 72 -6.25 -10.25 -5.59
C GLY A 72 -5.34 -9.05 -5.92
N TYR A 73 -4.19 -9.23 -6.59
CA TYR A 73 -3.22 -8.16 -6.88
C TYR A 73 -3.80 -7.00 -7.72
N GLN A 74 -4.55 -7.29 -8.78
CA GLN A 74 -5.18 -6.24 -9.58
C GLN A 74 -6.21 -5.43 -8.78
N THR A 75 -6.90 -6.09 -7.85
CA THR A 75 -7.85 -5.41 -6.96
C THR A 75 -7.11 -4.49 -5.99
N ALA A 76 -5.98 -4.93 -5.43
CA ALA A 76 -5.14 -4.10 -4.57
C ALA A 76 -4.61 -2.87 -5.31
N ILE A 77 -4.06 -3.04 -6.52
CA ILE A 77 -3.60 -1.92 -7.36
C ILE A 77 -4.75 -0.98 -7.68
N TRP A 78 -5.92 -1.51 -8.04
CA TRP A 78 -7.10 -0.68 -8.31
C TRP A 78 -7.51 0.15 -7.08
N ILE A 79 -7.46 -0.43 -5.87
CA ILE A 79 -7.72 0.28 -4.61
C ILE A 79 -6.73 1.43 -4.47
N TYR A 80 -5.42 1.16 -4.52
CA TYR A 80 -4.39 2.19 -4.33
C TYR A 80 -4.50 3.32 -5.35
N GLN A 81 -4.69 3.00 -6.63
CA GLN A 81 -4.85 4.01 -7.67
C GLN A 81 -6.15 4.81 -7.52
N THR A 82 -7.21 4.21 -6.99
CA THR A 82 -8.47 4.92 -6.71
C THR A 82 -8.26 5.93 -5.59
N LEU A 83 -7.55 5.54 -4.52
CA LEU A 83 -7.22 6.42 -3.41
C LEU A 83 -6.33 7.60 -3.83
N ASP A 84 -5.38 7.36 -4.73
CA ASP A 84 -4.43 8.37 -5.19
C ASP A 84 -5.05 9.39 -6.18
N LYS A 85 -6.00 8.95 -7.01
CA LYS A 85 -6.52 9.75 -8.14
C LYS A 85 -7.84 10.47 -7.86
N THR A 86 -8.52 10.19 -6.74
CA THR A 86 -9.88 10.69 -6.50
C THR A 86 -10.00 11.43 -5.18
N ASP A 87 -10.91 12.41 -5.14
CA ASP A 87 -11.26 13.07 -3.89
C ASP A 87 -11.69 12.02 -2.85
N THR A 88 -11.28 12.23 -1.62
CA THR A 88 -11.44 11.29 -0.50
C THR A 88 -12.89 10.78 -0.34
N ALA A 89 -13.89 11.63 -0.58
CA ALA A 89 -15.31 11.24 -0.54
C ALA A 89 -15.71 10.29 -1.69
N ILE A 90 -15.16 10.50 -2.89
CA ILE A 90 -15.40 9.65 -4.07
C ILE A 90 -14.68 8.31 -3.87
N ALA A 91 -13.44 8.33 -3.36
CA ALA A 91 -12.69 7.15 -3.01
C ALA A 91 -13.46 6.26 -2.01
N ALA A 92 -14.01 6.87 -0.95
CA ALA A 92 -14.82 6.16 0.04
C ALA A 92 -16.05 5.47 -0.58
N ALA A 93 -16.75 6.14 -1.49
CA ALA A 93 -17.90 5.57 -2.20
C ALA A 93 -17.50 4.40 -3.11
N ALA A 94 -16.39 4.51 -3.84
CA ALA A 94 -15.87 3.44 -4.69
C ALA A 94 -15.45 2.20 -3.87
N LEU A 95 -14.84 2.42 -2.71
CA LEU A 95 -14.50 1.33 -1.79
C LEU A 95 -15.75 0.67 -1.20
N ALA A 96 -16.78 1.46 -0.86
CA ALA A 96 -18.04 0.95 -0.33
C ALA A 96 -18.76 0.07 -1.36
N ASP A 97 -18.78 0.48 -2.62
CA ASP A 97 -19.32 -0.34 -3.71
C ASP A 97 -18.55 -1.66 -3.88
N LYS A 98 -17.21 -1.61 -3.78
CA LYS A 98 -16.36 -2.80 -3.94
C LYS A 98 -16.44 -3.79 -2.79
N VAL A 99 -16.70 -3.32 -1.58
CA VAL A 99 -16.65 -4.12 -0.34
C VAL A 99 -18.04 -4.34 0.30
N GLY A 100 -19.07 -3.57 -0.07
CA GLY A 100 -20.44 -3.62 0.49
C GLY A 100 -20.69 -2.58 1.60
N ASP A 101 -21.71 -2.79 2.45
CA ASP A 101 -22.10 -1.98 3.65
C ASP A 101 -21.02 -1.97 4.78
N THR A 102 -19.75 -2.14 4.41
CA THR A 102 -18.69 -2.75 5.20
C THR A 102 -17.83 -1.69 5.91
N PHE A 103 -18.32 -0.46 6.11
CA PHE A 103 -17.62 0.55 6.93
C PHE A 103 -18.23 0.76 8.31
N SER A 104 -19.47 0.33 8.53
CA SER A 104 -20.19 0.50 9.81
C SER A 104 -19.66 -0.37 10.97
N TRP A 105 -18.71 -1.28 10.71
CA TRP A 105 -18.27 -2.30 11.67
C TRP A 105 -16.77 -2.28 11.97
N ILE A 106 -16.02 -1.24 11.57
CA ILE A 106 -14.59 -1.09 11.89
C ILE A 106 -14.41 -0.07 13.05
N PRO A 107 -14.67 -0.45 14.32
CA PRO A 107 -14.62 0.45 15.48
C PRO A 107 -13.21 0.97 15.79
N PHE A 108 -12.18 0.48 15.11
CA PHE A 108 -10.80 0.95 15.27
C PHE A 108 -10.51 2.23 14.48
N LEU A 109 -11.21 2.48 13.36
CA LEU A 109 -11.05 3.74 12.62
C LEU A 109 -11.39 4.91 13.54
N ASP A 110 -12.49 4.83 14.29
CA ASP A 110 -12.89 5.83 15.28
C ASP A 110 -11.89 6.03 16.44
N ARG A 111 -10.98 5.06 16.68
CA ARG A 111 -9.94 5.14 17.72
C ARG A 111 -8.59 5.62 17.19
N LEU A 112 -8.25 5.27 15.96
CA LEU A 112 -7.00 5.69 15.32
C LEU A 112 -7.14 7.04 14.60
N THR A 113 -8.36 7.43 14.20
CA THR A 113 -8.61 8.80 13.75
C THR A 113 -8.80 9.75 14.92
N PRO A 114 -8.05 10.87 14.94
CA PRO A 114 -8.47 12.05 15.71
C PRO A 114 -9.89 12.44 15.26
N LYS A 115 -10.71 13.00 16.17
CA LYS A 115 -12.08 13.46 15.87
C LYS A 115 -12.17 14.01 14.44
N ALA A 116 -13.17 13.57 13.68
CA ALA A 116 -13.37 13.80 12.24
C ALA A 116 -13.43 15.28 11.78
N ASP A 117 -13.07 16.21 12.64
CA ASP A 117 -13.08 17.65 12.43
C ASP A 117 -11.93 18.13 11.51
N THR A 118 -11.04 17.25 11.04
CA THR A 118 -9.96 17.61 10.10
C THR A 118 -9.95 16.73 8.84
N VAL A 119 -9.65 17.34 7.69
CA VAL A 119 -9.50 16.65 6.38
C VAL A 119 -8.43 15.55 6.43
N GLN A 120 -7.39 15.74 7.24
CA GLN A 120 -6.30 14.77 7.43
C GLN A 120 -6.77 13.48 8.12
N SER A 121 -7.61 13.58 9.15
CA SER A 121 -8.21 12.39 9.79
C SER A 121 -8.99 11.54 8.79
N VAL A 122 -9.73 12.19 7.89
CA VAL A 122 -10.54 11.51 6.87
C VAL A 122 -9.64 10.85 5.82
N ASP A 123 -8.60 11.54 5.38
CA ASP A 123 -7.60 11.01 4.43
C ASP A 123 -6.86 9.78 5.01
N LEU A 124 -6.36 9.87 6.25
CA LEU A 124 -5.73 8.74 6.96
C LEU A 124 -6.69 7.55 7.08
N SER A 125 -7.94 7.79 7.48
CA SER A 125 -8.96 6.74 7.60
C SER A 125 -9.11 5.95 6.31
N ILE A 126 -9.19 6.65 5.20
CA ILE A 126 -9.45 6.05 3.89
C ILE A 126 -8.21 5.34 3.35
N LYS A 127 -7.00 5.86 3.61
CA LYS A 127 -5.74 5.14 3.32
C LYS A 127 -5.63 3.83 4.12
N LEU A 128 -5.95 3.85 5.41
CA LEU A 128 -5.90 2.66 6.26
C LEU A 128 -6.97 1.63 5.89
N VAL A 129 -8.17 2.09 5.56
CA VAL A 129 -9.22 1.24 5.00
C VAL A 129 -8.76 0.60 3.69
N GLY A 130 -8.19 1.41 2.79
CA GLY A 130 -7.67 0.95 1.52
C GLY A 130 -6.64 -0.15 1.70
N GLU A 131 -5.70 0.09 2.62
CA GLU A 131 -4.66 -0.86 2.99
C GLU A 131 -5.24 -2.14 3.60
N LEU A 132 -6.19 -2.03 4.53
CA LEU A 132 -6.91 -3.18 5.07
C LEU A 132 -7.53 -4.04 3.97
N ILE A 133 -8.26 -3.42 3.04
CA ILE A 133 -8.95 -4.15 1.97
C ILE A 133 -7.93 -4.78 1.02
N ALA A 134 -6.92 -4.02 0.58
CA ALA A 134 -5.88 -4.50 -0.33
C ALA A 134 -5.07 -5.65 0.28
N HIS A 135 -4.58 -5.47 1.51
CA HIS A 135 -3.82 -6.48 2.25
C HIS A 135 -4.63 -7.74 2.49
N SER A 136 -5.89 -7.60 2.93
CA SER A 136 -6.78 -8.75 3.13
C SER A 136 -7.03 -9.51 1.82
N LYS A 137 -7.15 -8.83 0.68
CA LYS A 137 -7.32 -9.49 -0.62
C LYS A 137 -6.09 -10.27 -1.05
N ILE A 138 -4.89 -9.71 -0.88
CA ILE A 138 -3.63 -10.38 -1.24
C ILE A 138 -3.38 -11.61 -0.36
N HIS A 139 -3.71 -11.54 0.93
CA HIS A 139 -3.42 -12.60 1.90
C HIS A 139 -4.60 -13.56 2.13
N GLY A 140 -5.70 -13.42 1.38
CA GLY A 140 -6.90 -14.25 1.55
C GLY A 140 -7.57 -14.11 2.93
N LEU A 141 -7.40 -12.97 3.58
CA LEU A 141 -7.97 -12.70 4.90
C LEU A 141 -9.39 -12.13 4.77
N GLY A 142 -10.18 -12.30 5.85
CA GLY A 142 -11.33 -11.44 6.07
C GLY A 142 -10.91 -10.00 6.38
N PHE A 143 -11.87 -9.11 6.55
CA PHE A 143 -11.62 -7.69 6.84
C PHE A 143 -11.50 -7.39 8.35
N ASN A 144 -11.29 -8.42 9.18
CA ASN A 144 -11.24 -8.29 10.64
C ASN A 144 -9.98 -7.49 11.06
N PRO A 145 -10.12 -6.38 11.82
CA PRO A 145 -8.98 -5.55 12.22
C PRO A 145 -7.92 -6.28 13.05
N VAL A 146 -8.32 -7.27 13.86
CA VAL A 146 -7.36 -8.05 14.67
C VAL A 146 -6.53 -8.97 13.78
N ASP A 147 -7.19 -9.64 12.84
CA ASP A 147 -6.53 -10.53 11.88
C ASP A 147 -5.64 -9.74 10.92
N PHE A 148 -6.09 -8.54 10.51
CA PHE A 148 -5.28 -7.60 9.75
C PHE A 148 -4.06 -7.12 10.52
N ALA A 149 -4.21 -6.65 11.76
CA ALA A 149 -3.09 -6.17 12.56
C ALA A 149 -2.06 -7.28 12.83
N ALA A 150 -2.52 -8.51 13.08
CA ALA A 150 -1.65 -9.67 13.22
C ALA A 150 -0.91 -9.98 11.92
N SER A 151 -1.61 -9.94 10.78
CA SER A 151 -1.00 -10.19 9.47
C SER A 151 -0.03 -9.08 9.05
N VAL A 152 -0.32 -7.82 9.34
CA VAL A 152 0.62 -6.71 9.14
C VAL A 152 1.86 -6.93 9.99
N ALA A 153 1.72 -7.25 11.28
CA ALA A 153 2.87 -7.52 12.14
C ALA A 153 3.73 -8.71 11.66
N GLU A 154 3.13 -9.69 10.97
CA GLU A 154 3.83 -10.85 10.42
C GLU A 154 4.50 -10.58 9.06
N ASN A 155 3.85 -9.80 8.19
CA ASN A 155 4.26 -9.66 6.78
C ASN A 155 4.95 -8.33 6.47
N TYR A 156 4.75 -7.29 7.27
CA TYR A 156 5.36 -5.98 7.03
C TYR A 156 6.74 -5.91 7.66
N HIS A 157 7.74 -5.86 6.81
CA HIS A 157 9.13 -5.62 7.16
C HIS A 157 9.70 -4.53 6.26
N LYS A 158 10.80 -3.90 6.68
CA LYS A 158 11.55 -2.92 5.88
C LYS A 158 10.64 -1.85 5.23
N GLU A 159 10.60 -1.79 3.90
CA GLU A 159 9.96 -0.72 3.14
C GLU A 159 8.45 -0.67 3.40
N ALA A 160 7.78 -1.83 3.55
CA ALA A 160 6.35 -1.89 3.85
C ALA A 160 6.04 -1.38 5.26
N LEU A 161 6.85 -1.80 6.25
CA LEU A 161 6.72 -1.32 7.62
C LEU A 161 7.00 0.19 7.72
N MET A 162 8.06 0.66 7.05
CA MET A 162 8.42 2.08 7.04
C MET A 162 7.31 2.94 6.43
N ARG A 163 6.73 2.52 5.30
CA ARG A 163 5.58 3.20 4.68
C ARG A 163 4.36 3.25 5.61
N MET A 164 4.03 2.13 6.28
CA MET A 164 2.92 2.07 7.22
C MET A 164 3.12 2.97 8.45
N VAL A 165 4.32 2.95 9.04
CA VAL A 165 4.66 3.80 10.19
C VAL A 165 4.66 5.27 9.78
N ALA A 166 5.25 5.61 8.64
CA ALA A 166 5.25 6.97 8.11
C ALA A 166 3.83 7.47 7.86
N LEU A 167 2.96 6.65 7.28
CA LEU A 167 1.54 6.95 7.07
C LEU A 167 0.86 7.31 8.40
N VAL A 168 0.94 6.44 9.41
CA VAL A 168 0.28 6.65 10.71
C VAL A 168 0.87 7.84 11.45
N CYS A 169 2.19 8.03 11.42
CA CYS A 169 2.85 9.13 12.12
C CYS A 169 2.63 10.49 11.45
N ILE A 170 2.67 10.56 10.12
CA ILE A 170 2.57 11.84 9.41
C ILE A 170 1.11 12.23 9.26
N ASP A 171 0.28 11.35 8.70
CA ASP A 171 -1.13 11.65 8.45
C ASP A 171 -1.97 11.59 9.73
N GLY A 172 -1.49 10.90 10.78
CA GLY A 172 -2.18 10.77 12.07
C GLY A 172 -1.69 11.65 13.22
N LEU A 173 -0.42 12.11 13.22
CA LEU A 173 0.13 12.90 14.34
C LEU A 173 0.54 14.32 13.96
N ILE A 174 0.85 14.61 12.69
CA ILE A 174 1.34 15.93 12.27
C ILE A 174 0.17 16.73 11.68
N PRO A 175 -0.36 17.75 12.39
CA PRO A 175 -1.27 18.69 11.77
C PRO A 175 -0.48 19.53 10.77
N LEU A 176 -0.50 19.17 9.49
CA LEU A 176 0.12 19.97 8.42
C LEU A 176 -0.66 21.26 8.09
N GLY A 177 -1.61 21.62 8.96
CA GLY A 177 -2.39 22.86 8.92
C GLY A 177 -2.28 23.62 10.24
N ALA A 178 -1.21 24.39 10.38
CA ALA A 178 -1.11 25.54 11.27
C ALA A 178 -0.63 26.75 10.45
#